data_AF-A0A5C3L1B8-F1
#
_entry.id   AF-A0A5C3L1B8-F1
#
_cell.length_a   1.000
_cell.length_b   1.000
_cell.length_c   1.000
_cell.angle_alpha   90.00
_cell.angle_beta   90.00
_cell.angle_gamma   90.00
#
_symmetry.space_group_name_H-M   'P 1'
#
loop_
_entity.id
_entity.type
_entity.pdbx_description
1 polymer ?
#
loop_
_entity_poly.entity_id
_entity_poly.type
_entity_poly.pdbx_seq_one_letter_code
_entity_poly.pdbx_strand_id
1 'polypeptide(L)'
;MESNSTTAEVEVIDLTGIESSDSGSDSESDGEGHDHSGSEAGSEDSEVEIQLNEETRAQLHNAISSVSESRLRHVLKNLIGTDQAVEIALTRELITLKRETQTVVPRWERCMNCELEYDINTRRDEHECSFHTGELEVDEDGFADWDEKTHGPMDTPENRAQYPEEFEWTCCNENGTSRGCVRGEHKPSQASKKRKRSD
;
A
#
# COMPACT_ATOMS: atom_id res chain seq x y z
N MET A 1 36.99 13.27 40.68
CA MET A 1 37.12 13.78 39.30
C MET A 1 36.30 12.87 38.43
N GLU A 2 35.21 13.25 37.79
CA GLU A 2 34.29 14.37 37.89
C GLU A 2 33.05 13.84 37.18
N SER A 3 31.89 14.09 37.77
CA SER A 3 30.58 13.75 37.23
C SER A 3 30.38 14.43 35.87
N ASN A 4 29.66 13.80 34.95
CA ASN A 4 28.67 14.60 34.23
C ASN A 4 27.44 13.77 33.85
N SER A 5 26.34 14.21 34.45
CA SER A 5 24.96 13.81 34.21
C SER A 5 24.43 14.66 33.07
N THR A 6 23.74 14.06 32.10
CA THR A 6 22.84 14.79 31.21
C THR A 6 21.62 13.93 30.95
N THR A 7 20.68 13.97 31.89
CA THR A 7 19.27 13.63 31.70
C THR A 7 18.63 14.71 30.81
N ALA A 8 18.16 14.33 29.63
CA ALA A 8 17.33 15.18 28.79
C ALA A 8 15.87 15.02 29.24
N GLU A 9 15.35 16.07 29.85
CA GLU A 9 13.94 16.26 30.18
C GLU A 9 13.14 16.48 28.90
N VAL A 10 12.02 15.79 28.73
CA VAL A 10 11.02 16.09 27.68
C VAL A 10 9.65 16.16 28.35
N GLU A 11 9.00 17.30 28.10
CA GLU A 11 7.83 17.83 28.78
C GLU A 11 6.58 16.97 28.65
N VAL A 12 5.89 16.83 29.78
CA VAL A 12 4.56 16.21 29.88
C VAL A 12 3.54 17.31 29.68
N ILE A 13 2.73 17.24 28.62
CA ILE A 13 1.63 18.17 28.38
C ILE A 13 0.43 17.69 29.19
N ASP A 14 0.11 18.43 30.25
CA ASP A 14 -1.09 18.27 31.09
C ASP A 14 -2.32 18.85 30.35
N LEU A 15 -3.34 18.02 30.15
CA LEU A 15 -4.62 18.41 29.55
C LEU A 15 -5.79 18.21 30.53
N THR A 16 -5.56 18.42 31.83
CA THR A 16 -6.66 18.56 32.80
C THR A 16 -7.20 19.98 32.78
N GLY A 17 -8.17 20.25 31.90
CA GLY A 17 -8.74 21.60 31.82
C GLY A 17 -9.80 21.82 30.75
N ILE A 18 -10.86 21.01 30.71
CA ILE A 18 -12.18 21.46 30.24
C ILE A 18 -13.27 20.86 31.11
N GLU A 19 -13.49 21.51 32.25
CA GLU A 19 -14.75 21.43 32.96
C GLU A 19 -15.78 22.26 32.17
N SER A 20 -16.87 21.64 31.76
CA SER A 20 -18.10 22.34 31.42
C SER A 20 -19.26 21.50 31.92
N SER A 21 -19.57 21.79 33.18
CA SER A 21 -20.80 21.53 33.90
C SER A 21 -22.00 22.21 33.23
N ASP A 22 -23.06 21.44 32.94
CA ASP A 22 -24.45 21.91 32.99
C ASP A 22 -25.37 20.67 33.13
N SER A 23 -25.86 20.36 34.33
CA SER A 23 -27.12 20.83 34.96
C SER A 23 -28.37 20.31 34.23
N GLY A 24 -29.09 19.41 34.91
CA GLY A 24 -30.23 18.67 34.36
C GLY A 24 -31.56 19.43 34.34
N SER A 25 -32.59 18.73 33.86
CA SER A 25 -33.98 18.96 34.24
C SER A 25 -34.84 17.78 33.79
N ASP A 26 -35.38 17.04 34.75
CA ASP A 26 -36.52 16.15 34.60
C ASP A 26 -37.80 16.97 34.32
N SER A 27 -38.68 16.48 33.46
CA SER A 27 -40.09 16.92 33.40
C SER A 27 -40.92 15.82 32.75
N GLU A 28 -41.65 15.09 33.59
CA GLU A 28 -42.77 14.24 33.19
C GLU A 28 -43.98 15.12 32.88
N SER A 29 -44.67 14.85 31.77
CA SER A 29 -46.01 15.37 31.53
C SER A 29 -46.83 14.36 30.73
N ASP A 30 -47.80 13.76 31.41
CA ASP A 30 -48.91 13.04 30.82
C ASP A 30 -49.78 13.96 29.95
N GLY A 31 -50.32 13.40 28.86
CA GLY A 31 -51.28 14.07 27.99
C GLY A 31 -51.84 13.12 26.94
N GLU A 32 -52.96 12.47 27.27
CA GLU A 32 -53.75 11.63 26.37
C GLU A 32 -54.47 12.46 25.28
N GLY A 33 -54.59 11.89 24.07
CA GLY A 33 -55.80 12.02 23.26
C GLY A 33 -55.68 12.63 21.85
N HIS A 34 -55.88 11.76 20.86
CA HIS A 34 -56.85 11.89 19.75
C HIS A 34 -56.28 11.76 18.32
N ASP A 35 -56.78 10.72 17.66
CA ASP A 35 -56.55 10.27 16.29
C ASP A 35 -56.75 11.35 15.21
N HIS A 36 -55.89 11.36 14.20
CA HIS A 36 -56.33 11.57 12.82
C HIS A 36 -55.45 10.82 11.81
N SER A 37 -56.14 9.93 11.10
CA SER A 37 -55.76 9.21 9.89
C SER A 37 -55.10 10.09 8.83
N GLY A 38 -53.92 9.66 8.38
CA GLY A 38 -53.22 10.14 7.19
C GLY A 38 -52.30 9.04 6.69
N SER A 39 -52.82 8.19 5.79
CA SER A 39 -52.05 7.12 5.15
C SER A 39 -51.13 7.70 4.08
N GLU A 40 -49.95 8.14 4.49
CA GLU A 40 -48.83 8.33 3.56
C GLU A 40 -48.04 7.02 3.59
N ALA A 41 -48.22 6.19 2.57
CA ALA A 41 -47.33 5.07 2.29
C ALA A 41 -45.98 5.63 1.81
N GLY A 42 -45.23 6.19 2.74
CA GLY A 42 -43.81 6.42 2.60
C GLY A 42 -43.15 5.06 2.55
N SER A 43 -42.57 4.74 1.40
CA SER A 43 -41.61 3.64 1.28
C SER A 43 -40.50 3.90 2.29
N GLU A 44 -40.55 3.23 3.45
CA GLU A 44 -39.45 3.13 4.40
C GLU A 44 -38.27 2.46 3.67
N ASP A 45 -37.47 3.28 2.99
CA ASP A 45 -36.09 2.95 2.67
C ASP A 45 -35.34 2.98 4.00
N SER A 46 -35.45 1.89 4.75
CA SER A 46 -34.72 1.73 6.01
C SER A 46 -33.24 1.62 5.66
N GLU A 47 -32.52 2.74 5.71
CA GLU A 47 -31.06 2.76 5.68
C GLU A 47 -30.57 1.86 6.82
N VAL A 48 -30.07 0.67 6.46
CA VAL A 48 -29.50 -0.25 7.44
C VAL A 48 -28.20 0.37 7.95
N GLU A 49 -28.25 1.01 9.11
CA GLU A 49 -27.08 1.57 9.76
C GLU A 49 -26.14 0.46 10.22
N ILE A 50 -24.98 0.36 9.57
CA ILE A 50 -23.94 -0.61 9.94
C ILE A 50 -23.20 -0.08 11.18
N GLN A 51 -23.33 -0.79 12.30
CA GLN A 51 -22.62 -0.43 13.53
C GLN A 51 -21.11 -0.66 13.40
N LEU A 52 -20.31 0.32 13.85
CA LEU A 52 -18.86 0.21 13.87
C LEU A 52 -18.41 -0.62 15.07
N ASN A 53 -18.00 -1.86 14.83
CA ASN A 53 -17.55 -2.81 15.84
C ASN A 53 -16.43 -3.70 15.29
N GLU A 54 -15.96 -4.65 16.10
CA GLU A 54 -14.86 -5.55 15.71
C GLU A 54 -15.24 -6.43 14.52
N GLU A 55 -16.48 -6.93 14.48
CA GLU A 55 -16.96 -7.79 13.41
C GLU A 55 -17.03 -7.03 12.08
N THR A 56 -17.61 -5.83 12.09
CA THR A 56 -17.70 -5.00 10.87
C THR A 56 -16.33 -4.54 10.40
N ARG A 57 -15.37 -4.31 11.30
CA ARG A 57 -13.96 -4.05 10.95
C ARG A 57 -13.32 -5.27 10.29
N ALA A 58 -13.49 -6.47 10.83
CA ALA A 58 -12.97 -7.69 10.22
C ALA A 58 -13.55 -7.93 8.82
N GLN A 59 -14.85 -7.72 8.66
CA GLN A 59 -15.49 -7.78 7.34
C GLN A 59 -14.96 -6.72 6.38
N LEU A 60 -14.69 -5.50 6.86
CA LEU A 60 -14.06 -4.46 6.05
C LEU A 60 -12.65 -4.84 5.59
N HIS A 61 -11.83 -5.46 6.44
CA HIS A 61 -10.51 -5.96 6.04
C HIS A 61 -10.61 -7.05 4.95
N ASN A 62 -11.58 -7.95 5.06
CA ASN A 62 -11.84 -8.96 4.03
C ASN A 62 -12.29 -8.32 2.71
N ALA A 63 -13.16 -7.31 2.78
CA ALA A 63 -13.60 -6.56 1.61
C ALA A 63 -12.43 -5.85 0.92
N ILE A 64 -11.54 -5.19 1.68
CA ILE A 64 -10.34 -4.54 1.14
C ILE A 64 -9.41 -5.54 0.45
N SER A 65 -9.30 -6.76 0.98
CA SER A 65 -8.41 -7.79 0.45
C SER A 65 -8.92 -8.44 -0.85
N SER A 66 -10.24 -8.42 -1.07
CA SER A 66 -10.90 -9.09 -2.21
C SER A 66 -11.32 -8.12 -3.32
N VAL A 67 -11.47 -6.84 -3.02
CA VAL A 67 -11.87 -5.82 -3.99
C VAL A 67 -10.72 -5.51 -4.96
N SER A 68 -11.07 -5.10 -6.19
CA SER A 68 -10.06 -4.72 -7.19
C SER A 68 -9.30 -3.45 -6.81
N GLU A 69 -8.03 -3.38 -7.20
CA GLU A 69 -7.19 -2.18 -6.98
C GLU A 69 -7.80 -0.91 -7.58
N SER A 70 -8.40 -1.01 -8.77
CA SER A 70 -9.05 0.13 -9.43
C SER A 70 -10.17 0.72 -8.58
N ARG A 71 -10.95 -0.14 -7.91
CA ARG A 71 -12.02 0.28 -7.01
C ARG A 71 -11.46 0.88 -5.73
N LEU A 72 -10.42 0.29 -5.12
CA LEU A 72 -9.75 0.88 -3.95
C LEU A 72 -9.21 2.27 -4.26
N ARG A 73 -8.49 2.43 -5.39
CA ARG A 73 -7.94 3.72 -5.82
C ARG A 73 -9.04 4.76 -6.02
N HIS A 74 -10.20 4.36 -6.55
CA HIS A 74 -11.34 5.26 -6.70
C HIS A 74 -11.94 5.67 -5.35
N VAL A 75 -12.15 4.73 -4.43
CA VAL A 75 -12.67 5.01 -3.08
C VAL A 75 -11.73 5.94 -2.32
N LEU A 76 -10.42 5.69 -2.32
CA LEU A 76 -9.43 6.56 -1.66
C LEU A 76 -9.45 7.98 -2.24
N LYS A 77 -9.52 8.14 -3.57
CA LYS A 77 -9.63 9.46 -4.20
C LYS A 77 -10.87 10.22 -3.75
N ASN A 78 -12.00 9.52 -3.62
CA ASN A 78 -13.23 10.15 -3.14
C ASN A 78 -13.09 10.55 -1.66
N LEU A 79 -12.55 9.66 -0.82
CA LEU A 79 -12.35 9.93 0.62
C LEU A 79 -11.42 11.12 0.87
N ILE A 80 -10.35 11.29 0.08
CA ILE A 80 -9.47 12.46 0.15
C ILE A 80 -10.27 13.77 -0.08
N GLY A 81 -11.27 13.74 -0.96
CA GLY A 81 -12.10 14.92 -1.26
C GLY A 81 -13.20 15.20 -0.23
N THR A 82 -13.53 14.23 0.63
CA THR A 82 -14.63 14.36 1.60
C THR A 82 -14.17 14.44 3.05
N ASP A 83 -13.04 13.82 3.39
CA ASP A 83 -12.55 13.68 4.77
C ASP A 83 -11.08 14.15 4.89
N GLN A 84 -10.90 15.25 5.63
CA GLN A 84 -9.59 15.86 5.86
C GLN A 84 -8.65 14.94 6.65
N ALA A 85 -9.15 14.11 7.56
CA ALA A 85 -8.33 13.18 8.32
C ALA A 85 -7.72 12.12 7.41
N VAL A 86 -8.48 11.65 6.42
CA VAL A 86 -7.97 10.71 5.39
C VAL A 86 -6.92 11.37 4.52
N GLU A 87 -7.12 12.62 4.08
CA GLU A 87 -6.12 13.37 3.31
C GLU A 87 -4.79 13.51 4.08
N ILE A 88 -4.85 13.89 5.36
CA ILE A 88 -3.65 14.04 6.20
C ILE A 88 -2.95 12.70 6.39
N ALA A 89 -3.70 11.62 6.67
CA ALA A 89 -3.14 10.30 6.86
C ALA A 89 -2.44 9.80 5.59
N LEU A 90 -3.12 9.88 4.43
CA LEU A 90 -2.57 9.42 3.16
C LEU A 90 -1.39 10.27 2.69
N THR A 91 -1.38 11.58 2.97
CA THR A 91 -0.25 12.44 2.63
C THR A 91 1.03 12.00 3.38
N ARG A 92 0.91 11.57 4.64
CA ARG A 92 2.04 11.08 5.45
C ARG A 92 2.54 9.71 4.96
N GLU A 93 1.64 8.87 4.46
CA GLU A 93 1.96 7.50 4.04
C GLU A 93 2.44 7.38 2.58
N LEU A 94 1.86 8.15 1.66
CA LEU A 94 2.05 7.96 0.22
C LEU A 94 2.95 9.00 -0.44
N ILE A 95 3.18 10.14 0.21
CA ILE A 95 3.89 11.27 -0.37
C ILE A 95 5.05 11.67 0.54
N THR A 96 6.12 12.17 -0.06
CA THR A 96 7.26 12.70 0.68
C THR A 96 7.93 13.85 -0.07
N LEU A 97 8.88 14.53 0.59
CA LEU A 97 9.68 15.59 -0.03
C LEU A 97 11.04 15.04 -0.46
N LYS A 98 11.37 15.18 -1.74
CA LYS A 98 12.68 14.80 -2.24
C LYS A 98 13.76 15.70 -1.65
N ARG A 99 14.76 15.13 -0.97
CA ARG A 99 15.78 15.91 -0.21
C ARG A 99 16.55 16.90 -1.07
N GLU A 100 16.89 16.53 -2.31
CA GLU A 100 17.74 17.37 -3.18
C GLU A 100 16.96 18.55 -3.79
N THR A 101 15.67 18.36 -4.11
CA THR A 101 14.88 19.33 -4.88
C THR A 101 13.75 19.98 -4.07
N GLN A 102 13.46 19.48 -2.87
CA GLN A 102 12.33 19.88 -2.03
C GLN A 102 10.98 19.80 -2.75
N THR A 103 10.87 18.91 -3.73
CA THR A 103 9.63 18.69 -4.48
C THR A 103 8.82 17.56 -3.86
N VAL A 104 7.49 17.74 -3.85
CA VAL A 104 6.53 16.72 -3.44
C VAL A 104 6.51 15.59 -4.47
N VAL A 105 6.78 14.36 -4.02
CA VAL A 105 6.87 13.17 -4.87
C VAL A 105 6.25 11.96 -4.17
N PRO A 106 5.86 10.89 -4.89
CA PRO A 106 5.48 9.63 -4.26
C PRO A 106 6.59 9.11 -3.34
N ARG A 107 6.21 8.59 -2.18
CA ARG A 107 7.15 8.06 -1.19
C ARG A 107 7.80 6.76 -1.64
N TRP A 108 7.01 5.92 -2.32
CA TRP A 108 7.38 4.58 -2.73
C TRP A 108 7.72 4.55 -4.21
N GLU A 109 8.90 4.02 -4.55
CA GLU A 109 9.35 3.79 -5.92
C GLU A 109 9.70 2.31 -6.13
N ARG A 110 9.57 1.83 -7.36
CA ARG A 110 9.98 0.48 -7.74
C ARG A 110 11.37 0.50 -8.38
N CYS A 111 12.24 -0.37 -7.90
CA CYS A 111 13.59 -0.53 -8.43
C CYS A 111 13.55 -1.17 -9.83
N MET A 112 14.27 -0.62 -10.81
CA MET A 112 14.33 -1.22 -12.15
C MET A 112 15.17 -2.50 -12.23
N ASN A 113 16.00 -2.78 -11.22
CA ASN A 113 16.93 -3.90 -11.23
C ASN A 113 16.36 -5.12 -10.50
N CYS A 114 15.85 -4.92 -9.28
CA CYS A 114 15.30 -6.01 -8.44
C CYS A 114 13.77 -5.98 -8.33
N GLU A 115 13.10 -5.00 -8.96
CA GLU A 115 11.64 -4.84 -8.96
C GLU A 115 10.98 -4.66 -7.59
N LEU A 116 11.76 -4.57 -6.51
CA LEU A 116 11.25 -4.29 -5.17
C LEU A 116 10.88 -2.81 -5.01
N GLU A 117 9.83 -2.59 -4.22
CA GLU A 117 9.41 -1.26 -3.80
C GLU A 117 10.28 -0.75 -2.64
N TYR A 118 10.66 0.52 -2.69
CA TYR A 118 11.49 1.16 -1.68
C TYR A 118 11.03 2.59 -1.40
N ASP A 119 11.13 3.00 -0.12
CA ASP A 119 10.98 4.39 0.30
C ASP A 119 12.18 5.23 -0.16
N ILE A 120 11.93 6.27 -0.95
CA ILE A 120 12.95 7.14 -1.54
C ILE A 120 13.71 7.99 -0.51
N ASN A 121 13.15 8.20 0.68
CA ASN A 121 13.72 9.05 1.73
C ASN A 121 14.40 8.25 2.84
N THR A 122 14.29 6.93 2.79
CA THR A 122 15.04 6.05 3.68
C THR A 122 16.49 5.98 3.21
N ARG A 123 17.44 6.26 4.12
CA ARG A 123 18.86 6.06 3.84
C ARG A 123 19.13 4.55 3.80
N ARG A 124 19.57 4.05 2.65
CA ARG A 124 19.83 2.63 2.40
C ARG A 124 21.31 2.37 2.18
N ASP A 125 21.71 1.13 2.36
CA ASP A 125 23.07 0.68 2.09
C ASP A 125 23.27 0.43 0.59
N GLU A 126 24.49 0.69 0.12
CA GLU A 126 24.90 0.49 -1.28
C GLU A 126 24.85 -0.97 -1.78
N HIS A 127 24.51 -1.93 -0.91
CA HIS A 127 24.45 -3.36 -1.22
C HIS A 127 23.06 -3.99 -1.00
N GLU A 128 22.02 -3.18 -0.78
CA GLU A 128 20.66 -3.68 -0.52
C GLU A 128 19.99 -4.26 -1.78
N CYS A 129 20.23 -3.66 -2.96
CA CYS A 129 19.66 -4.15 -4.21
C CYS A 129 20.49 -5.32 -4.75
N SER A 130 19.90 -6.52 -4.82
CA SER A 130 20.50 -7.69 -5.46
C SER A 130 19.77 -8.01 -6.76
N PHE A 131 20.48 -8.10 -7.88
CA PHE A 131 19.89 -8.34 -9.20
C PHE A 131 20.85 -9.10 -10.13
N HIS A 132 20.29 -9.70 -11.17
CA HIS A 132 21.06 -10.32 -12.26
C HIS A 132 21.20 -9.32 -13.40
N THR A 133 22.38 -9.28 -14.03
CA THR A 133 22.66 -8.39 -15.18
C THR A 133 22.54 -9.10 -16.52
N GLY A 134 22.58 -10.42 -16.50
CA GLY A 134 22.40 -11.27 -17.67
C GLY A 134 20.93 -11.51 -17.96
N GLU A 135 20.69 -12.17 -19.08
CA GLU A 135 19.38 -12.72 -19.44
C GLU A 135 19.26 -14.14 -18.86
N LEU A 136 18.02 -14.53 -18.57
CA LEU A 136 17.68 -15.89 -18.14
C LEU A 136 17.52 -16.72 -19.43
N GLU A 137 18.26 -17.80 -19.59
CA GLU A 137 18.26 -18.67 -20.77
C GLU A 137 17.88 -20.11 -20.38
N VAL A 138 17.46 -20.93 -21.36
CA VAL A 138 17.08 -22.32 -21.12
C VAL A 138 18.32 -23.14 -20.78
N ASP A 139 18.27 -23.91 -19.70
CA ASP A 139 19.24 -24.95 -19.43
C ASP A 139 18.81 -26.24 -20.16
N GLU A 140 19.49 -26.56 -21.28
CA GLU A 140 19.18 -27.77 -22.07
C GLU A 140 19.36 -29.06 -21.26
N ASP A 141 20.26 -29.07 -20.27
CA ASP A 141 20.47 -30.23 -19.40
C ASP A 141 19.32 -30.39 -18.39
N GLY A 142 18.74 -29.26 -17.97
CA GLY A 142 17.54 -29.22 -17.12
C GLY A 142 16.28 -29.75 -17.81
N PHE A 143 16.13 -29.43 -19.09
CA PHE A 143 15.05 -29.92 -19.95
C PHE A 143 15.40 -31.22 -20.72
N ALA A 144 16.20 -32.11 -20.14
CA ALA A 144 16.71 -33.31 -20.84
C ALA A 144 15.62 -34.21 -21.47
N ASP A 145 14.42 -34.27 -20.87
CA ASP A 145 13.28 -35.08 -21.36
C ASP A 145 12.30 -34.28 -22.23
N TRP A 146 12.57 -33.01 -22.54
CA TRP A 146 11.66 -32.14 -23.28
C TRP A 146 11.73 -32.36 -24.80
N ASP A 147 10.59 -32.71 -25.41
CA ASP A 147 10.44 -32.76 -26.87
C ASP A 147 9.62 -31.58 -27.36
N GLU A 148 10.26 -30.61 -28.02
CA GLU A 148 9.58 -29.41 -28.53
C GLU A 148 8.51 -29.70 -29.58
N LYS A 149 8.57 -30.84 -30.29
CA LYS A 149 7.53 -31.22 -31.26
C LYS A 149 6.24 -31.65 -30.57
N THR A 150 6.35 -32.13 -29.33
CA THR A 150 5.23 -32.63 -28.54
C THR A 150 4.75 -31.56 -27.54
N HIS A 151 5.68 -30.85 -26.90
CA HIS A 151 5.42 -29.93 -25.80
C HIS A 151 5.52 -28.44 -26.17
N GLY A 152 5.98 -28.12 -27.38
CA GLY A 152 6.22 -26.74 -27.82
C GLY A 152 7.60 -26.22 -27.38
N PRO A 153 7.92 -24.94 -27.65
CA PRO A 153 9.23 -24.37 -27.37
C PRO A 153 9.58 -24.43 -25.87
N MET A 154 10.84 -24.71 -25.54
CA MET A 154 11.32 -24.70 -24.14
C MET A 154 11.26 -23.30 -23.53
N ASP A 155 11.69 -22.28 -24.28
CA ASP A 155 11.66 -20.89 -23.85
C ASP A 155 10.27 -20.26 -24.04
N THR A 156 9.45 -20.32 -22.98
CA THR A 156 8.18 -19.59 -22.91
C THR A 156 8.04 -18.88 -21.55
N PRO A 157 7.30 -17.76 -21.46
CA PRO A 157 6.98 -17.14 -20.17
C PRO A 157 6.34 -18.11 -19.18
N GLU A 158 5.48 -19.01 -19.67
CA GLU A 158 4.83 -20.05 -18.87
C GLU A 158 5.83 -21.05 -18.30
N ASN A 159 6.82 -21.51 -19.08
CA ASN A 159 7.85 -22.43 -18.62
C ASN A 159 8.82 -21.73 -17.66
N ARG A 160 9.21 -20.47 -17.92
CA ARG A 160 10.06 -19.67 -17.03
C ARG A 160 9.44 -19.47 -15.65
N ALA A 161 8.11 -19.37 -15.58
CA ALA A 161 7.38 -19.22 -14.33
C ALA A 161 7.16 -20.56 -13.60
N GLN A 162 6.97 -21.66 -14.34
CA GLN A 162 6.68 -22.98 -13.77
C GLN A 162 7.93 -23.77 -13.38
N TYR A 163 9.01 -23.62 -14.14
CA TYR A 163 10.26 -24.36 -14.00
C TYR A 163 11.47 -23.40 -13.95
N PRO A 164 11.46 -22.37 -13.09
CA PRO A 164 12.55 -21.39 -13.03
C PRO A 164 13.93 -22.03 -12.77
N GLU A 165 13.98 -23.20 -12.15
CA GLU A 165 15.19 -23.99 -11.91
C GLU A 165 15.84 -24.55 -13.18
N GLU A 166 15.06 -24.75 -14.25
CA GLU A 166 15.52 -25.28 -15.55
C GLU A 166 15.94 -24.15 -16.52
N PHE A 167 16.16 -22.96 -15.97
CA PHE A 167 16.71 -21.81 -16.67
C PHE A 167 17.90 -21.28 -15.90
N GLU A 168 18.92 -20.81 -16.60
CA GLU A 168 20.14 -20.26 -16.02
C GLU A 168 20.37 -18.79 -16.39
N TRP A 169 20.92 -18.03 -15.44
CA TRP A 169 21.31 -16.65 -15.68
C TRP A 169 22.68 -16.58 -16.35
N THR A 170 22.75 -16.01 -17.54
CA THR A 170 24.00 -15.82 -18.31
C THR A 170 25.10 -15.03 -17.60
N CYS A 171 24.76 -14.27 -16.53
CA CYS A 171 25.76 -13.52 -15.76
C CYS A 171 26.51 -14.34 -14.70
N CYS A 172 25.94 -15.43 -14.21
CA CYS A 172 26.54 -16.21 -13.10
C CYS A 172 26.31 -17.72 -13.18
N ASN A 173 25.56 -18.19 -14.17
CA ASN A 173 25.15 -19.59 -14.37
C ASN A 173 24.45 -20.17 -13.14
N GLU A 174 23.78 -19.32 -12.36
CA GLU A 174 22.87 -19.78 -11.31
C GLU A 174 21.46 -19.84 -11.90
N ASN A 175 20.61 -20.72 -11.36
CA ASN A 175 19.28 -20.92 -11.93
C ASN A 175 18.31 -19.75 -11.66
N GLY A 176 17.14 -19.76 -12.29
CA GLY A 176 16.12 -18.72 -12.18
C GLY A 176 15.57 -18.47 -10.76
N THR A 177 15.79 -19.39 -9.81
CA THR A 177 15.40 -19.21 -8.39
C THR A 177 16.47 -18.49 -7.55
N SER A 178 17.67 -18.32 -8.10
CA SER A 178 18.79 -17.71 -7.40
C SER A 178 18.59 -16.22 -7.13
N ARG A 179 19.17 -15.75 -6.02
CA ARG A 179 19.23 -14.31 -5.74
C ARG A 179 20.22 -13.65 -6.69
N GLY A 180 19.92 -12.41 -7.10
CA GLY A 180 20.80 -11.60 -7.93
C GLY A 180 22.29 -11.65 -7.54
N CYS A 181 23.13 -11.95 -8.52
CA CYS A 181 24.59 -12.08 -8.34
C CYS A 181 25.31 -10.74 -8.19
N VAL A 182 24.70 -9.64 -8.63
CA VAL A 182 25.22 -8.28 -8.49
C VAL A 182 24.51 -7.56 -7.34
N ARG A 183 25.29 -6.90 -6.47
CA ARG A 183 24.77 -6.03 -5.42
C ARG A 183 25.05 -4.57 -5.74
N GLY A 184 24.11 -3.70 -5.43
CA GLY A 184 24.23 -2.27 -5.67
C GLY A 184 23.12 -1.47 -4.99
N GLU A 185 23.02 -0.19 -5.39
CA GLU A 185 21.93 0.69 -4.98
C GLU A 185 20.66 0.43 -5.81
N HIS A 186 19.50 0.66 -5.19
CA HIS A 186 18.23 0.68 -5.91
C HIS A 186 18.22 1.82 -6.93
N LYS A 187 17.71 1.56 -8.13
CA LYS A 187 17.59 2.53 -9.21
C LYS A 187 16.13 2.75 -9.59
N PRO A 188 15.67 4.01 -9.72
CA PRO A 188 14.28 4.28 -10.08
C PRO A 188 13.98 3.82 -11.51
N SER A 189 12.83 3.16 -11.70
CA SER A 189 12.31 2.86 -13.04
C SER A 189 11.96 4.18 -13.75
N GLN A 190 12.66 4.49 -14.86
CA GLN A 190 12.57 5.78 -15.56
C GLN A 190 11.23 6.06 -16.28
N ALA A 191 10.17 5.26 -16.05
CA ALA A 191 8.90 5.37 -16.75
C ALA A 191 8.20 6.75 -16.58
N SER A 192 8.62 7.59 -15.64
CA SER A 192 7.99 8.89 -15.35
C SER A 192 8.55 10.09 -16.12
N LYS A 193 9.54 9.93 -17.02
CA LYS A 193 10.13 11.07 -17.78
C LYS A 193 10.13 10.85 -19.29
N LYS A 194 9.05 11.32 -19.94
CA LYS A 194 8.93 11.83 -21.34
C LYS A 194 7.84 11.12 -22.15
N ARG A 195 6.69 11.78 -22.28
CA ARG A 195 6.09 11.99 -23.60
C ARG A 195 5.93 13.50 -23.80
N LYS A 196 7.02 14.14 -24.23
CA LYS A 196 6.95 15.45 -24.88
C LYS A 196 6.15 15.20 -26.16
N ARG A 197 4.89 15.68 -26.21
CA ARG A 197 4.12 15.73 -27.45
C ARG A 197 4.95 16.53 -28.45
N SER A 198 5.39 15.88 -29.51
CA SER A 198 5.87 16.54 -30.72
C SER A 198 4.65 17.08 -31.48
N ASP A 199 4.78 18.33 -31.94
CA ASP A 199 3.88 19.12 -32.79
C ASP A 199 3.18 18.31 -33.89
#